data_AF-M6CY03-F1
#
_entry.id   AF-M6CY03-F1
#
_cell.length_a   1.000
_cell.length_b   1.000
_cell.length_c   1.000
_cell.angle_alpha   90.00
_cell.angle_beta   90.00
_cell.angle_gamma   90.00
#
_symmetry.space_group_name_H-M   'P 1'
#
loop_
_entity.id
_entity.type
_entity.pdbx_description
1 polymer ?
#
loop_
_entity_poly.entity_id
_entity_poly.type
_entity_poly.pdbx_seq_one_letter_code
_entity_poly.pdbx_strand_id
1 'polypeptide(L)' 'MSETTEKTRIQKVTEMEAVKYEIYISRTDRTPVLFYLEESDFLSLLDAMKEVKPNE' A
#
# COMPACT_ATOMS: atom_id res chain seq x y z
N MET A 1 -15.82 15.99 15.89
CA MET A 1 -14.48 15.38 15.87
C MET A 1 -14.53 14.22 14.90
N SER A 2 -14.05 14.40 13.67
CA SER A 2 -14.13 13.33 12.66
C SER A 2 -13.10 12.26 13.01
N GLU A 3 -13.61 11.12 13.45
CA GLU A 3 -12.85 9.88 13.69
C GLU A 3 -12.29 9.43 12.33
N THR A 4 -11.13 9.99 11.98
CA THR A 4 -10.46 9.72 10.71
C THR A 4 -9.76 8.39 10.93
N THR A 5 -10.47 7.31 10.64
CA THR A 5 -9.99 5.95 10.82
C THR A 5 -8.60 5.86 10.19
N GLU A 6 -7.59 5.55 11.00
CA GLU A 6 -6.22 5.34 10.56
C GLU A 6 -6.19 4.11 9.66
N LYS A 7 -6.58 4.28 8.40
CA LYS A 7 -6.67 3.21 7.40
C LYS A 7 -5.42 3.23 6.53
N THR A 8 -5.03 2.03 6.09
CA THR A 8 -4.06 1.89 5.00
C THR A 8 -4.52 2.73 3.81
N ARG A 9 -3.62 3.54 3.27
CA ARG A 9 -3.83 4.37 2.09
C ARG A 9 -2.86 3.95 1.00
N ILE A 10 -3.37 3.83 -0.21
CA ILE A 10 -2.58 3.57 -1.41
C ILE A 10 -2.84 4.74 -2.36
N GLN A 11 -1.78 5.39 -2.83
CA GLN A 11 -1.84 6.50 -3.75
C GLN A 11 -1.00 6.20 -4.98
N LYS A 12 -1.60 6.31 -6.16
CA LYS A 12 -0.86 6.28 -7.43
C LYS A 12 -0.27 7.66 -7.69
N VAL A 13 1.02 7.69 -8.00
CA VAL A 13 1.77 8.89 -8.37
C VAL A 13 2.26 8.69 -9.80
N THR A 14 1.88 9.57 -10.71
CA THR A 14 2.33 9.53 -12.10
C THR A 14 3.33 10.66 -12.32
N GLU A 15 4.57 10.32 -12.66
CA GLU A 15 5.65 11.26 -12.94
C GLU A 15 6.11 11.09 -14.39
N MET A 16 5.80 12.06 -15.25
CA MET A 16 6.11 12.03 -16.69
C MET A 16 5.59 10.74 -17.37
N GLU A 17 6.46 9.75 -17.56
CA GLU A 17 6.17 8.45 -18.17
C GLU A 17 6.20 7.28 -17.17
N ALA A 18 6.54 7.54 -15.90
CA ALA A 18 6.67 6.53 -14.87
C ALA A 18 5.47 6.56 -13.90
N VAL A 19 4.98 5.37 -13.55
CA VAL A 19 3.97 5.18 -12.50
C VAL A 19 4.65 4.63 -11.25
N LYS A 20 4.36 5.27 -10.12
CA LYS A 20 4.77 4.85 -8.78
C LYS A 20 3.55 4.75 -7.87
N TYR A 21 3.71 3.98 -6.80
CA TYR A 21 2.70 3.80 -5.77
C TYR A 21 3.28 4.13 -4.41
N GLU A 22 2.61 5.04 -3.70
CA GLU A 22 2.86 5.33 -2.30
C GLU A 22 1.86 4.54 -1.45
N ILE A 23 2.36 3.72 -0.53
CA ILE A 23 1.55 2.90 0.36
C ILE A 23 1.85 3.30 1.79
N TYR A 24 0.87 3.90 2.44
CA TYR A 24 0.91 4.20 3.87
C TYR A 24 0.09 3.15 4.63
N ILE A 25 0.76 2.40 5.51
CA ILE A 25 0.12 1.46 6.43
C ILE A 25 0.13 2.09 7.81
N SER A 26 -1.04 2.55 8.24
CA SER A 26 -1.28 2.94 9.63
C SER A 26 -1.21 1.73 10.55
N ARG A 27 -0.63 1.93 11.71
CA ARG A 27 -0.49 0.92 12.76
C ARG A 27 -0.76 1.61 14.09
N THR A 28 -1.64 1.03 14.88
CA THR A 28 -1.92 1.51 16.25
C THR A 28 -0.96 0.89 17.26
N ASP A 29 -0.38 -0.27 16.92
CA ASP A 29 0.52 -1.05 17.77
C ASP A 29 2.00 -0.75 17.54
N ARG A 30 2.34 -0.07 16.43
CA ARG A 30 3.70 0.13 15.93
C ARG A 30 3.81 1.44 15.17
N THR A 31 5.05 1.83 14.87
CA THR A 31 5.32 2.95 13.96
C THR A 31 4.66 2.69 12.60
N PRO A 32 3.90 3.66 12.06
CA PRO A 32 3.37 3.58 10.71
C PRO A 32 4.48 3.39 9.68
N VAL A 33 4.15 2.72 8.58
CA VAL A 33 5.12 2.44 7.52
C VAL A 33 4.67 3.07 6.22
N LEU A 34 5.63 3.67 5.51
CA LEU A 34 5.44 4.28 4.20
C LEU A 34 6.36 3.59 3.20
N PHE A 35 5.77 3.09 2.11
CA PHE A 35 6.50 2.45 1.02
C PHE A 35 6.32 3.26 -0.26
N TYR A 36 7.39 3.34 -1.04
CA TYR A 36 7.37 3.84 -2.41
C TYR A 36 7.76 2.69 -3.33
N LEU A 37 6.85 2.30 -4.20
CA LEU A 37 7.04 1.19 -5.13
C LEU A 37 6.92 1.68 -6.56
N GLU A 38 7.76 1.16 -7.44
CA GLU A 38 7.50 1.26 -8.88
C GLU A 38 6.31 0.39 -9.26
N GLU A 39 5.70 0.64 -10.41
CA GLU A 39 4.52 -0.09 -10.87
C GLU A 39 4.74 -1.61 -10.90
N SER A 40 5.90 -2.09 -11.37
CA SER A 40 6.23 -3.52 -11.43
C SER A 40 6.29 -4.17 -10.06
N ASP A 41 6.88 -3.50 -9.07
CA ASP A 41 7.00 -4.01 -7.70
C ASP A 41 5.64 -4.02 -7.00
N PHE A 42 4.83 -2.99 -7.24
CA PHE A 42 3.46 -2.93 -6.72
C PHE A 42 2.60 -4.07 -7.26
N LEU A 43 2.65 -4.35 -8.57
CA LEU A 43 1.92 -5.45 -9.19
C LEU A 43 2.39 -6.80 -8.64
N SER A 44 3.70 -6.98 -8.48
CA SER A 44 4.29 -8.18 -7.87
C SER A 44 3.81 -8.38 -6.44
N LEU A 45 3.72 -7.31 -5.64
CA LEU A 45 3.17 -7.35 -4.28
C LEU A 45 1.70 -7.77 -4.27
N LEU A 46 0.88 -7.25 -5.20
CA LEU A 46 -0.53 -7.63 -5.31
C LEU A 46 -0.69 -9.11 -5.64
N ASP A 47 0.12 -9.64 -6.56
CA ASP A 47 0.05 -11.05 -6.93
C ASP A 47 0.49 -11.96 -5.78
N ALA A 48 1.58 -11.61 -5.08
CA ALA A 48 1.99 -12.30 -3.87
C ALA A 48 0.88 -12.30 -2.79
N MET A 49 0.15 -11.20 -2.62
CA MET A 49 -0.97 -11.12 -1.67
C MET A 49 -2.18 -11.97 -2.09
N LYS A 50 -2.44 -12.14 -3.39
CA LYS A 50 -3.53 -13.02 -3.88
C LYS A 50 -3.23 -14.50 -3.66
N GLU A 51 -1.96 -14.90 -3.68
CA GLU A 51 -1.54 -16.27 -3.40
C GLU A 51 -1.68 -16.64 -1.92
N VAL A 52 -1.67 -15.65 -1.02
CA VAL A 52 -2.04 -15.84 0.39
C VAL A 52 -3.56 -15.99 0.49
N LYS A 53 -4.08 -17.16 0.13
CA LYS A 53 -5.45 -17.53 0.53
C LYS A 53 -5.52 -17.52 2.06
N PRO A 54 -6.55 -16.90 2.68
CA PRO A 54 -6.87 -17.25 4.06
C PRO A 54 -7.21 -18.73 4.05
N ASN A 55 -6.46 -19.55 4.78
CA ASN A 55 -6.87 -20.93 5.04
C ASN A 55 -8.29 -20.88 5.63
N GLU A 56 -9.24 -21.52 4.95
CA GLU A 56 -10.60 -21.79 5.42
C GLU A 56 -10.61 -22.74 6.62
#